data_AF-A0A920CMU8-F1
#
_entry.id   AF-A0A920CMU8-F1
#
_cell.length_a   1.000
_cell.length_b   1.000
_cell.length_c   1.000
_cell.angle_alpha   90.00
_cell.angle_beta   90.00
_cell.angle_gamma   90.00
#
_symmetry.space_group_name_H-M   'P 1'
#
loop_
_entity.id
_entity.type
_entity.pdbx_description
1 polymer ?
#
loop_
_entity_poly.entity_id
_entity_poly.type
_entity_poly.pdbx_seq_one_letter_code
_entity_poly.pdbx_strand_id
1 'polypeptide(L)'
;MYDISETGSNQAVLAAILSGIQREASDLEFCSRLADAAPTQEHRSNIMRVLESKRPRLQQFSNLYAAMTGSSPTYRFAPAAFSSYAEGLRIAYQAGMEEYEEYRTHSQLAGPPILQQMFMDAFRGAYENIAQFDELNRNVSRDAGPNPFVVNIEKVTEQNDTYRTAIWTGEHLQVTVMSIGVGDDIGLEVHPTTDQFIRIEEGQGLVQMGDSKDRLDFEARAREDYAVMVPAGKWHNITNTGNEPLKIYTIYAPPHHPHGTVHLTKAAAKAAEG
;
A
#
# COMPACT_ATOMS: atom_id res chain seq x y z
N MET A 1 -30.00 22.28 43.66
CA MET A 1 -29.50 22.64 42.33
C MET A 1 -28.73 21.43 41.86
N TYR A 2 -29.36 20.56 41.06
CA TYR A 2 -28.68 19.39 40.49
C TYR A 2 -27.64 19.91 39.50
N ASP A 3 -26.41 19.45 39.63
CA ASP A 3 -25.29 19.88 38.78
C ASP A 3 -25.47 19.31 37.36
N ILE A 4 -25.95 20.16 36.45
CA ILE A 4 -26.16 19.83 35.04
C ILE A 4 -24.81 19.70 34.31
N SER A 5 -23.70 20.18 34.91
CA SER A 5 -22.37 20.16 34.28
C SER A 5 -21.67 18.80 34.41
N GLU A 6 -21.78 18.12 35.56
CA GLU A 6 -21.21 16.78 35.77
C GLU A 6 -21.94 15.69 34.96
N THR A 7 -23.26 15.81 34.82
CA THR A 7 -24.09 14.86 34.06
C THR A 7 -23.82 14.94 32.56
N GLY A 8 -23.65 16.15 32.01
CA GLY A 8 -23.28 16.34 30.60
C GLY A 8 -21.87 15.85 30.26
N SER A 9 -20.91 16.06 31.18
CA SER A 9 -19.52 15.57 31.03
C SER A 9 -19.44 14.04 31.04
N ASN A 10 -20.15 13.38 31.97
CA ASN A 10 -20.19 11.92 32.06
C ASN A 10 -20.84 11.27 30.83
N GLN A 11 -21.85 11.90 30.24
CA GLN A 11 -22.51 11.39 29.04
C GLN A 11 -21.60 11.49 27.80
N ALA A 12 -20.83 12.57 27.67
CA ALA A 12 -19.85 12.73 26.58
C ALA A 12 -18.70 11.72 26.69
N VAL A 13 -18.18 11.48 27.90
CA VAL A 13 -17.16 10.45 28.17
C VAL A 13 -17.68 9.06 27.81
N LEU A 14 -18.90 8.73 28.25
CA LEU A 14 -19.51 7.44 27.96
C LEU A 14 -19.67 7.21 26.44
N ALA A 15 -20.08 8.25 25.71
CA ALA A 15 -20.21 8.20 24.26
C ALA A 15 -18.88 7.96 23.56
N ALA A 16 -17.80 8.62 24.00
CA ALA A 16 -16.45 8.42 23.46
C ALA A 16 -15.93 6.99 23.72
N ILE A 17 -16.14 6.46 24.94
CA ILE A 17 -15.77 5.07 25.26
C ILE A 17 -16.55 4.09 24.39
N LEU A 18 -17.87 4.29 24.24
CA LEU A 18 -18.69 3.40 23.42
C LEU A 18 -18.30 3.47 21.93
N SER A 19 -17.95 4.66 21.42
CA SER A 19 -17.39 4.84 20.07
C SER A 19 -16.11 4.02 19.90
N GLY A 20 -15.15 4.16 20.83
CA GLY A 20 -13.90 3.39 20.80
C GLY A 20 -14.13 1.88 20.83
N ILE A 21 -15.08 1.39 21.64
CA ILE A 21 -15.45 -0.03 21.69
C ILE A 21 -16.00 -0.51 20.34
N GLN A 22 -16.91 0.26 19.74
CA GLN A 22 -17.52 -0.11 18.46
C GLN A 22 -16.50 -0.15 17.33
N ARG A 23 -15.57 0.82 17.30
CA ARG A 23 -14.49 0.87 16.31
C ARG A 23 -13.52 -0.29 16.47
N GLU A 24 -12.94 -0.47 17.66
CA GLU A 24 -11.96 -1.55 17.88
C GLU A 24 -12.56 -2.94 17.61
N ALA A 25 -13.83 -3.16 17.95
CA ALA A 25 -14.51 -4.41 17.61
C ALA A 25 -14.74 -4.59 16.10
N SER A 26 -15.10 -3.53 15.39
CA SER A 26 -15.30 -3.56 13.93
C SER A 26 -13.99 -3.77 13.18
N ASP A 27 -12.92 -3.09 13.62
CA ASP A 27 -11.59 -3.23 13.05
C ASP A 27 -11.01 -4.62 13.27
N LEU A 28 -11.24 -5.24 14.44
CA LEU A 28 -10.82 -6.61 14.71
C LEU A 28 -11.51 -7.61 13.76
N GLU A 29 -12.80 -7.43 13.47
CA GLU A 29 -13.51 -8.27 12.51
C GLU A 29 -12.98 -8.05 11.09
N PHE A 30 -12.82 -6.79 10.69
CA PHE A 30 -12.32 -6.41 9.38
C PHE A 30 -10.92 -6.97 9.13
N CYS A 31 -10.01 -6.79 10.09
CA CYS A 31 -8.64 -7.28 10.02
C CYS A 31 -8.59 -8.82 10.01
N SER A 32 -9.52 -9.50 10.70
CA SER A 32 -9.61 -10.97 10.61
C SER A 32 -9.93 -11.44 9.20
N ARG A 33 -10.94 -10.83 8.57
CA ARG A 33 -11.29 -11.11 7.17
C ARG A 33 -10.16 -10.74 6.21
N LEU A 34 -9.47 -9.64 6.47
CA LEU A 34 -8.32 -9.22 5.67
C LEU A 34 -7.14 -10.19 5.80
N ALA A 35 -6.88 -10.72 6.99
CA ALA A 35 -5.85 -11.73 7.22
C ALA A 35 -6.18 -13.05 6.49
N ASP A 36 -7.46 -13.41 6.38
CA ASP A 36 -7.93 -14.55 5.60
C ASP A 36 -7.80 -14.34 4.09
N ALA A 37 -7.90 -13.10 3.63
CA ALA A 37 -7.66 -12.71 2.24
C ALA A 37 -6.18 -12.47 1.89
N ALA A 38 -5.25 -12.63 2.84
CA ALA A 38 -3.84 -12.30 2.64
C ALA A 38 -3.17 -13.23 1.62
N PRO A 39 -2.37 -12.68 0.67
CA PRO A 39 -1.76 -13.45 -0.42
C PRO A 39 -0.59 -14.32 0.06
N THR A 40 0.03 -13.98 1.19
CA THR A 40 1.18 -14.69 1.75
C THR A 40 1.05 -14.86 3.26
N GLN A 41 1.76 -15.85 3.81
CA GLN A 41 1.82 -16.09 5.25
C GLN A 41 2.43 -14.89 6.00
N GLU A 42 3.36 -14.17 5.38
CA GLU A 42 3.96 -12.95 5.95
C GLU A 42 2.92 -11.85 6.10
N HIS A 43 2.18 -11.56 5.03
CA HIS A 43 1.08 -10.59 5.04
C HIS A 43 0.01 -10.96 6.08
N ARG A 44 -0.37 -12.24 6.16
CA ARG A 44 -1.26 -12.75 7.21
C ARG A 44 -0.70 -12.46 8.59
N SER A 45 0.57 -12.79 8.83
CA SER A 45 1.23 -12.62 10.13
C SER A 45 1.32 -11.16 10.56
N ASN A 46 1.57 -10.25 9.62
CA ASN A 46 1.59 -8.82 9.88
C ASN A 46 0.19 -8.27 10.23
N ILE A 47 -0.87 -8.69 9.53
CA ILE A 47 -2.24 -8.30 9.91
C ILE A 47 -2.62 -8.90 11.28
N MET A 48 -2.18 -10.13 11.57
CA MET A 48 -2.40 -10.75 12.88
C MET A 48 -1.70 -9.98 14.01
N ARG A 49 -0.54 -9.36 13.76
CA ARG A 49 0.13 -8.48 14.73
C ARG A 49 -0.71 -7.23 15.04
N VAL A 50 -1.34 -6.64 14.02
CA VAL A 50 -2.31 -5.53 14.21
C VAL A 50 -3.52 -5.99 15.02
N LEU A 51 -4.07 -7.16 14.73
CA LEU A 51 -5.17 -7.75 15.52
C LEU A 51 -4.79 -7.92 17.00
N GLU A 52 -3.60 -8.46 17.25
CA GLU A 52 -3.08 -8.67 18.60
C GLU A 52 -2.85 -7.34 19.36
N SER A 53 -2.43 -6.28 18.66
CA SER A 53 -2.24 -4.95 19.26
C SER A 53 -3.56 -4.28 19.69
N LYS A 54 -4.67 -4.59 19.00
CA LYS A 54 -6.00 -4.01 19.25
C LYS A 54 -6.77 -4.66 20.40
N ARG A 55 -6.61 -5.97 20.63
CA ARG A 55 -7.36 -6.70 21.68
C ARG A 55 -7.25 -6.11 23.09
N PRO A 56 -6.06 -5.70 23.59
CA PRO A 56 -5.95 -5.10 24.92
C PRO A 56 -6.76 -3.82 25.06
N ARG A 57 -6.83 -2.99 24.01
CA ARG A 57 -7.57 -1.72 24.05
C ARG A 57 -9.07 -1.95 24.07
N LEU A 58 -9.59 -2.86 23.24
CA LEU A 58 -10.99 -3.26 23.30
C LEU A 58 -11.37 -3.74 24.71
N GLN A 59 -10.52 -4.54 25.35
CA GLN A 59 -10.75 -5.01 26.71
C GLN A 59 -10.74 -3.86 27.72
N GLN A 60 -9.79 -2.92 27.62
CA GLN A 60 -9.71 -1.76 28.51
C GLN A 60 -10.94 -0.87 28.41
N PHE A 61 -11.35 -0.48 27.20
CA PHE A 61 -12.56 0.33 27.01
C PHE A 61 -13.81 -0.40 27.51
N SER A 62 -13.94 -1.71 27.23
CA SER A 62 -15.08 -2.51 27.67
C SER A 62 -15.18 -2.62 29.20
N ASN A 63 -14.03 -2.81 29.87
CA ASN A 63 -13.98 -2.85 31.34
C ASN A 63 -14.41 -1.51 31.95
N LEU A 64 -13.96 -0.40 31.37
CA LEU A 64 -14.31 0.92 31.84
C LEU A 64 -15.80 1.23 31.63
N TYR A 65 -16.34 0.87 30.45
CA TYR A 65 -17.77 0.99 30.18
C TYR A 65 -18.61 0.21 31.20
N ALA A 66 -18.22 -1.04 31.50
CA ALA A 66 -18.90 -1.86 32.49
C ALA A 66 -18.80 -1.27 33.91
N ALA A 67 -17.66 -0.70 34.29
CA ALA A 67 -17.49 -0.01 35.56
C ALA A 67 -18.39 1.24 35.69
N MET A 68 -18.60 1.97 34.58
CA MET A 68 -19.43 3.19 34.57
C MET A 68 -20.93 2.92 34.47
N THR A 69 -21.35 1.84 33.82
CA THR A 69 -22.77 1.56 33.52
C THR A 69 -23.35 0.37 34.28
N GLY A 70 -22.50 -0.47 34.86
CA GLY A 70 -22.90 -1.76 35.42
C GLY A 70 -23.30 -2.81 34.37
N SER A 71 -23.12 -2.53 33.06
CA SER A 71 -23.54 -3.41 31.96
C SER A 71 -22.41 -3.65 30.96
N SER A 72 -22.40 -4.81 30.31
CA SER A 72 -21.49 -5.06 29.19
C SER A 72 -21.89 -4.24 27.95
N PRO A 73 -20.92 -3.75 27.16
CA PRO A 73 -21.23 -3.05 25.92
C PRO A 73 -21.86 -4.00 24.90
N THR A 74 -22.77 -3.47 24.08
CA THR A 74 -23.34 -4.22 22.94
C THR A 74 -22.68 -3.77 21.64
N TYR A 75 -22.23 -4.74 20.84
CA TYR A 75 -21.60 -4.49 19.54
C TYR A 75 -22.64 -4.39 18.44
N ARG A 76 -22.44 -3.45 17.51
CA ARG A 76 -23.15 -3.44 16.21
C ARG A 76 -22.11 -3.64 15.13
N PHE A 77 -22.23 -4.73 14.39
CA PHE A 77 -21.33 -5.05 13.28
C PHE A 77 -21.93 -4.53 11.98
N ALA A 78 -21.24 -3.57 11.35
CA ALA A 78 -21.46 -3.18 9.97
C ALA A 78 -20.10 -3.07 9.26
N PRO A 79 -19.37 -4.19 9.13
CA PRO A 79 -18.00 -4.14 8.64
C PRO A 79 -17.96 -3.76 7.16
N ALA A 80 -17.01 -2.91 6.81
CA ALA A 80 -16.78 -2.54 5.41
C ALA A 80 -16.53 -3.79 4.57
N ALA A 81 -17.18 -3.87 3.40
CA ALA A 81 -16.88 -4.89 2.41
C ALA A 81 -15.65 -4.44 1.60
N PHE A 82 -14.87 -5.42 1.14
CA PHE A 82 -13.79 -5.21 0.18
C PHE A 82 -13.84 -6.33 -0.87
N SER A 83 -13.49 -5.99 -2.11
CA SER A 83 -13.48 -6.90 -3.26
C SER A 83 -12.09 -7.50 -3.54
N SER A 84 -11.03 -6.88 -2.99
CA SER A 84 -9.65 -7.36 -3.12
C SER A 84 -8.84 -7.10 -1.84
N TYR A 85 -7.75 -7.85 -1.66
CA TYR A 85 -6.84 -7.67 -0.53
C TYR A 85 -6.21 -6.26 -0.51
N ALA A 86 -5.83 -5.73 -1.69
CA ALA A 86 -5.31 -4.37 -1.82
C ALA A 86 -6.34 -3.29 -1.42
N GLU A 87 -7.59 -3.44 -1.87
CA GLU A 87 -8.68 -2.56 -1.45
C GLU A 87 -8.90 -2.63 0.08
N GLY A 88 -8.86 -3.85 0.63
CA GLY A 88 -8.97 -4.07 2.07
C GLY A 88 -7.88 -3.36 2.87
N LEU A 89 -6.62 -3.39 2.42
CA LEU A 89 -5.53 -2.65 3.05
C LEU A 89 -5.72 -1.12 2.97
N ARG A 90 -6.24 -0.59 1.85
CA ARG A 90 -6.55 0.85 1.74
C ARG A 90 -7.65 1.27 2.71
N ILE A 91 -8.70 0.45 2.83
CA ILE A 91 -9.79 0.69 3.78
C ILE A 91 -9.24 0.66 5.22
N ALA A 92 -8.42 -0.34 5.57
CA ALA A 92 -7.78 -0.43 6.89
C ALA A 92 -6.89 0.78 7.20
N TYR A 93 -6.08 1.21 6.23
CA TYR A 93 -5.24 2.39 6.38
C TYR A 93 -6.06 3.66 6.63
N GLN A 94 -7.11 3.88 5.84
CA GLN A 94 -7.99 5.05 5.99
C GLN A 94 -8.74 5.04 7.33
N ALA A 95 -9.30 3.88 7.72
CA ALA A 95 -9.95 3.72 9.02
C ALA A 95 -8.98 3.98 10.18
N GLY A 96 -7.73 3.53 10.07
CA GLY A 96 -6.68 3.81 11.05
C GLY A 96 -6.39 5.31 11.19
N MET A 97 -6.33 6.06 10.08
CA MET A 97 -6.14 7.52 10.11
C MET A 97 -7.30 8.25 10.80
N GLU A 98 -8.54 7.80 10.59
CA GLU A 98 -9.71 8.34 11.28
C GLU A 98 -9.65 8.05 12.79
N GLU A 99 -9.28 6.81 13.17
CA GLU A 99 -9.08 6.40 14.56
C GLU A 99 -7.99 7.23 15.25
N TYR A 100 -6.86 7.46 14.57
CA TYR A 100 -5.77 8.30 15.04
C TYR A 100 -6.23 9.72 15.37
N GLU A 101 -6.98 10.37 14.47
CA GLU A 101 -7.46 11.74 14.69
C GLU A 101 -8.51 11.82 15.82
N GLU A 102 -9.39 10.82 15.93
CA GLU A 102 -10.40 10.75 16.99
C GLU A 102 -9.74 10.59 18.37
N TYR A 103 -8.80 9.64 18.53
CA TYR A 103 -8.10 9.45 19.79
C TYR A 103 -7.19 10.63 20.15
N ARG A 104 -6.57 11.29 19.16
CA ARG A 104 -5.80 12.53 19.38
C ARG A 104 -6.69 13.63 19.93
N THR A 105 -7.90 13.75 19.40
CA THR A 105 -8.87 14.75 19.85
C THR A 105 -9.37 14.42 21.26
N HIS A 106 -9.71 13.17 21.53
CA HIS A 106 -10.17 12.75 22.86
C HIS A 106 -9.10 12.80 23.93
N SER A 107 -7.84 12.53 23.61
CA SER A 107 -6.74 12.65 24.58
C SER A 107 -6.51 14.08 25.05
N GLN A 108 -6.80 15.07 24.21
CA GLN A 108 -6.70 16.50 24.53
C GLN A 108 -7.92 17.01 25.32
N LEU A 109 -9.10 16.44 25.09
CA LEU A 109 -10.38 16.91 25.64
C LEU A 109 -10.87 16.14 26.87
N ALA A 110 -10.36 14.92 27.11
CA ALA A 110 -10.77 14.13 28.25
C ALA A 110 -10.40 14.85 29.56
N GLY A 111 -11.34 15.02 30.49
CA GLY A 111 -11.09 15.69 31.77
C GLY A 111 -10.28 14.81 32.75
N PRO A 112 -10.73 13.59 33.07
CA PRO A 112 -10.03 12.68 33.97
C PRO A 112 -8.67 12.22 33.42
N PRO A 113 -7.56 12.29 34.20
CA PRO A 113 -6.23 11.88 33.76
C PRO A 113 -6.13 10.42 33.27
N ILE A 114 -6.93 9.53 33.87
CA ILE A 114 -6.98 8.12 33.45
C ILE A 114 -7.54 7.95 32.04
N LEU A 115 -8.50 8.79 31.64
CA LEU A 115 -9.07 8.79 30.31
C LEU A 115 -8.10 9.41 29.30
N GLN A 116 -7.44 10.51 29.67
CA GLN A 116 -6.39 11.11 28.84
C GLN A 116 -5.30 10.10 28.51
N GLN A 117 -4.77 9.40 29.53
CA GLN A 117 -3.74 8.38 29.33
C GLN A 117 -4.23 7.23 28.45
N MET A 118 -5.44 6.73 28.68
CA MET A 118 -6.01 5.65 27.86
C MET A 118 -6.15 6.06 26.38
N PHE A 119 -6.65 7.26 26.09
CA PHE A 119 -6.72 7.76 24.72
C PHE A 119 -5.34 8.05 24.13
N MET A 120 -4.35 8.47 24.92
CA MET A 120 -2.96 8.61 24.46
C MET A 120 -2.33 7.27 24.06
N ASP A 121 -2.58 6.21 24.83
CA ASP A 121 -2.09 4.87 24.50
C ASP A 121 -2.80 4.31 23.26
N ALA A 122 -4.11 4.58 23.13
CA ALA A 122 -4.89 4.23 21.94
C ALA A 122 -4.40 4.97 20.69
N PHE A 123 -4.14 6.27 20.81
CA PHE A 123 -3.55 7.11 19.78
C PHE A 123 -2.20 6.57 19.27
N ARG A 124 -1.30 6.21 20.18
CA ARG A 124 0.01 5.64 19.81
C ARG A 124 -0.14 4.31 19.08
N GLY A 125 -1.01 3.43 19.59
CA GLY A 125 -1.27 2.15 18.95
C GLY A 125 -1.90 2.29 17.56
N ALA A 126 -2.79 3.26 17.36
CA ALA A 126 -3.35 3.56 16.04
C ALA A 126 -2.25 4.01 15.06
N TYR A 127 -1.33 4.87 15.49
CA TYR A 127 -0.17 5.28 14.68
C TYR A 127 0.70 4.10 14.23
N GLU A 128 1.02 3.18 15.14
CA GLU A 128 1.80 1.98 14.81
C GLU A 128 1.07 1.05 13.82
N ASN A 129 -0.25 0.92 13.96
CA ASN A 129 -1.08 0.13 13.06
C ASN A 129 -1.14 0.75 11.65
N ILE A 130 -1.25 2.08 11.54
CA ILE A 130 -1.22 2.81 10.26
C ILE A 130 0.08 2.53 9.52
N ALA A 131 1.22 2.61 10.21
CA ALA A 131 2.53 2.32 9.62
C ALA A 131 2.62 0.88 9.08
N GLN A 132 2.05 -0.10 9.79
CA GLN A 132 2.00 -1.49 9.33
C GLN A 132 1.10 -1.67 8.10
N PHE A 133 -0.07 -1.04 8.06
CA PHE A 133 -0.94 -1.10 6.88
C PHE A 133 -0.34 -0.38 5.68
N ASP A 134 0.34 0.73 5.90
CA ASP A 134 1.06 1.47 4.86
C ASP A 134 2.20 0.62 4.26
N GLU A 135 2.96 -0.06 5.10
CA GLU A 135 3.99 -1.01 4.66
C GLU A 135 3.39 -2.19 3.89
N LEU A 136 2.33 -2.82 4.41
CA LEU A 136 1.62 -3.87 3.70
C LEU A 136 1.10 -3.39 2.34
N ASN A 137 0.52 -2.20 2.28
CA ASN A 137 -0.05 -1.63 1.06
C ASN A 137 1.01 -1.28 0.00
N ARG A 138 2.23 -0.91 0.42
CA ARG A 138 3.38 -0.79 -0.49
C ARG A 138 3.82 -2.13 -1.07
N ASN A 139 3.62 -3.21 -0.32
CA ASN A 139 4.07 -4.55 -0.68
C ASN A 139 3.01 -5.39 -1.42
N VAL A 140 1.79 -4.87 -1.58
CA VAL A 140 0.74 -5.55 -2.35
C VAL A 140 0.80 -5.17 -3.81
N SER A 141 0.75 -6.21 -4.65
CA SER A 141 0.63 -6.06 -6.09
C SER A 141 -0.60 -5.26 -6.50
N ARG A 142 -0.40 -4.30 -7.40
CA ARG A 142 -1.47 -3.52 -8.05
C ARG A 142 -1.89 -4.14 -9.39
N ASP A 143 -1.48 -5.37 -9.67
CA ASP A 143 -1.79 -6.06 -10.92
C ASP A 143 -3.28 -6.43 -10.99
N ALA A 144 -3.99 -5.83 -11.94
CA ALA A 144 -5.42 -6.10 -12.15
C ALA A 144 -5.71 -7.46 -12.81
N GLY A 145 -4.67 -8.22 -13.19
CA GLY A 145 -4.78 -9.50 -13.87
C GLY A 145 -5.46 -9.37 -15.24
N PRO A 146 -6.04 -10.44 -15.80
CA PRO A 146 -6.61 -10.42 -17.16
C PRO A 146 -7.96 -9.68 -17.27
N ASN A 147 -8.39 -9.00 -16.21
CA ASN A 147 -9.69 -8.32 -16.18
C ASN A 147 -9.67 -7.04 -17.04
N PRO A 148 -10.83 -6.58 -17.56
CA PRO A 148 -10.95 -5.27 -18.16
C PRO A 148 -10.46 -4.18 -17.19
N PHE A 149 -9.48 -3.39 -17.62
CA PHE A 149 -8.80 -2.43 -16.78
C PHE A 149 -8.59 -1.11 -17.53
N VAL A 150 -9.00 -0.01 -16.91
CA VAL A 150 -8.82 1.35 -17.42
C VAL A 150 -8.13 2.16 -16.35
N VAL A 151 -7.01 2.78 -16.72
CA VAL A 151 -6.19 3.57 -15.80
C VAL A 151 -5.62 4.77 -16.55
N ASN A 152 -5.39 5.86 -15.83
CA ASN A 152 -4.54 6.94 -16.33
C ASN A 152 -3.08 6.45 -16.19
N ILE A 153 -2.49 6.02 -17.30
CA ILE A 153 -1.17 5.37 -17.32
C ILE A 153 -0.04 6.32 -16.89
N GLU A 154 -0.08 7.57 -17.34
CA GLU A 154 0.85 8.64 -17.00
C GLU A 154 0.89 8.82 -15.47
N LYS A 155 -0.28 9.05 -14.86
CA LYS A 155 -0.40 9.23 -13.41
C LYS A 155 0.13 8.04 -12.60
N VAL A 156 -0.19 6.80 -12.98
CA VAL A 156 0.29 5.64 -12.21
C VAL A 156 1.79 5.37 -12.41
N THR A 157 2.35 5.82 -13.53
CA THR A 157 3.77 5.72 -13.83
C THR A 157 4.57 6.73 -13.03
N GLU A 158 4.16 8.00 -13.03
CA GLU A 158 4.79 9.08 -12.25
C GLU A 158 4.75 8.80 -10.74
N GLN A 159 3.62 8.30 -10.24
CA GLN A 159 3.41 8.01 -8.82
C GLN A 159 4.09 6.72 -8.33
N ASN A 160 4.62 5.90 -9.23
CA ASN A 160 5.30 4.68 -8.84
C ASN A 160 6.73 4.99 -8.38
N ASP A 161 7.07 4.62 -7.16
CA ASP A 161 8.44 4.74 -6.63
C ASP A 161 9.18 3.41 -6.53
N THR A 162 8.53 2.31 -6.91
CA THR A 162 9.17 0.99 -6.96
C THR A 162 10.05 0.85 -8.19
N TYR A 163 11.09 0.03 -8.10
CA TYR A 163 11.89 -0.30 -9.28
C TYR A 163 11.05 -0.91 -10.40
N ARG A 164 10.13 -1.84 -10.07
CA ARG A 164 9.19 -2.44 -11.02
C ARG A 164 7.91 -2.86 -10.33
N THR A 165 6.77 -2.52 -10.90
CA THR A 165 5.46 -3.03 -10.47
C THR A 165 4.65 -3.43 -11.70
N ALA A 166 4.20 -4.69 -11.76
CA ALA A 166 3.17 -5.12 -12.69
C ALA A 166 1.83 -4.50 -12.29
N ILE A 167 1.16 -3.83 -13.23
CA ILE A 167 -0.16 -3.22 -13.01
C ILE A 167 -1.26 -3.94 -13.80
N TRP A 168 -0.88 -4.74 -14.80
CA TRP A 168 -1.80 -5.59 -15.54
C TRP A 168 -1.04 -6.74 -16.21
N THR A 169 -1.47 -7.98 -15.98
CA THR A 169 -0.93 -9.18 -16.63
C THR A 169 -2.07 -10.02 -17.20
N GLY A 170 -2.14 -10.08 -18.53
CA GLY A 170 -3.03 -10.97 -19.27
C GLY A 170 -2.29 -12.15 -19.91
N GLU A 171 -2.94 -12.85 -20.83
CA GLU A 171 -2.33 -14.01 -21.52
C GLU A 171 -1.31 -13.60 -22.59
N HIS A 172 -1.51 -12.45 -23.25
CA HIS A 172 -0.73 -12.03 -24.41
C HIS A 172 0.07 -10.75 -24.18
N LEU A 173 -0.14 -10.08 -23.04
CA LEU A 173 0.47 -8.80 -22.76
C LEU A 173 0.63 -8.59 -21.26
N GLN A 174 1.70 -7.91 -20.86
CA GLN A 174 1.90 -7.43 -19.50
C GLN A 174 2.30 -5.95 -19.52
N VAL A 175 1.76 -5.18 -18.58
CA VAL A 175 2.10 -3.78 -18.36
C VAL A 175 2.78 -3.64 -16.99
N THR A 176 3.98 -3.07 -16.98
CA THR A 176 4.71 -2.72 -15.76
C THR A 176 5.01 -1.23 -15.72
N VAL A 177 5.08 -0.65 -14.52
CA VAL A 177 5.61 0.70 -14.27
C VAL A 177 6.92 0.58 -13.50
N MET A 178 7.85 1.51 -13.73
CA MET A 178 9.19 1.50 -13.14
C MET A 178 9.64 2.91 -12.77
N SER A 179 10.47 3.01 -11.74
CA SER A 179 11.16 4.24 -11.33
C SER A 179 12.65 3.96 -11.20
N ILE A 180 13.43 4.55 -12.11
CA ILE A 180 14.89 4.35 -12.16
C ILE A 180 15.58 5.55 -11.53
N GLY A 181 16.41 5.29 -10.51
CA GLY A 181 17.18 6.32 -9.82
C GLY A 181 18.14 7.06 -10.75
N VAL A 182 18.58 8.26 -10.35
CA VAL A 182 19.55 9.05 -11.11
C VAL A 182 20.86 8.29 -11.24
N GLY A 183 21.35 8.10 -12.46
CA GLY A 183 22.56 7.34 -12.76
C GLY A 183 22.39 5.81 -12.72
N ASP A 184 21.23 5.31 -12.29
CA ASP A 184 20.86 3.90 -12.42
C ASP A 184 20.33 3.59 -13.82
N ASP A 185 20.12 2.32 -14.09
CA ASP A 185 19.63 1.79 -15.37
C ASP A 185 18.58 0.68 -15.16
N ILE A 186 17.85 0.30 -16.21
CA ILE A 186 16.90 -0.83 -16.21
C ILE A 186 17.61 -2.19 -16.04
N GLY A 187 18.88 -2.27 -16.39
CA GLY A 187 19.60 -3.53 -16.50
C GLY A 187 19.71 -3.95 -17.97
N LEU A 188 20.86 -4.52 -18.31
CA LEU A 188 21.07 -5.07 -19.65
C LEU A 188 20.25 -6.35 -19.80
N GLU A 189 19.22 -6.30 -20.64
CA GLU A 189 18.24 -7.37 -20.84
C GLU A 189 18.22 -7.83 -22.31
N VAL A 190 17.71 -9.04 -22.55
CA VAL A 190 17.38 -9.56 -23.89
C VAL A 190 16.19 -10.51 -23.78
N HIS A 191 15.23 -10.38 -24.69
CA HIS A 191 14.07 -11.26 -24.73
C HIS A 191 14.02 -11.97 -26.09
N PRO A 192 14.30 -13.28 -26.17
CA PRO A 192 14.43 -13.98 -27.46
C PRO A 192 13.16 -13.98 -28.34
N THR A 193 11.98 -13.84 -27.73
CA THR A 193 10.69 -14.02 -28.42
C THR A 193 9.68 -12.92 -28.11
N THR A 194 10.05 -11.92 -27.32
CA THR A 194 9.15 -10.87 -26.82
C THR A 194 9.59 -9.54 -27.39
N ASP A 195 8.69 -8.90 -28.13
CA ASP A 195 8.83 -7.48 -28.40
C ASP A 195 8.45 -6.70 -27.13
N GLN A 196 9.17 -5.61 -26.89
CA GLN A 196 8.94 -4.76 -25.73
C GLN A 196 8.78 -3.32 -26.19
N PHE A 197 7.75 -2.66 -25.64
CA PHE A 197 7.51 -1.25 -25.82
C PHE A 197 7.76 -0.56 -24.48
N ILE A 198 8.55 0.51 -24.47
CA ILE A 198 8.81 1.32 -23.28
C ILE A 198 8.42 2.76 -23.60
N ARG A 199 7.69 3.43 -22.71
CA ARG A 199 7.42 4.87 -22.80
C ARG A 199 7.97 5.58 -21.57
N ILE A 200 8.57 6.75 -21.82
CA ILE A 200 9.06 7.64 -20.77
C ILE A 200 7.99 8.69 -20.50
N GLU A 201 7.49 8.72 -19.26
CA GLU A 201 6.54 9.74 -18.80
C GLU A 201 7.25 10.87 -18.04
N GLU A 202 8.40 10.61 -17.39
CA GLU A 202 9.17 11.65 -16.68
C GLU A 202 10.66 11.35 -16.73
N GLY A 203 11.51 12.38 -16.76
CA GLY A 203 12.96 12.26 -16.76
C GLY A 203 13.60 12.08 -18.14
N GLN A 204 14.89 11.70 -18.15
CA GLN A 204 15.72 11.64 -19.36
C GLN A 204 16.65 10.43 -19.33
N GLY A 205 16.64 9.62 -20.40
CA GLY A 205 17.39 8.38 -20.49
C GLY A 205 18.28 8.28 -21.73
N LEU A 206 19.36 7.51 -21.61
CA LEU A 206 20.15 7.01 -22.73
C LEU A 206 19.69 5.59 -23.06
N VAL A 207 19.12 5.42 -24.23
CA VAL A 207 18.66 4.13 -24.76
C VAL A 207 19.78 3.52 -25.58
N GLN A 208 20.14 2.28 -25.29
CA GLN A 208 21.18 1.54 -26.01
C GLN A 208 20.63 0.18 -26.44
N MET A 209 20.87 -0.24 -27.69
CA MET A 209 20.45 -1.54 -28.22
C MET A 209 21.46 -2.15 -29.17
N GLY A 210 21.45 -3.47 -29.32
CA GLY A 210 22.26 -4.17 -30.32
C GLY A 210 22.05 -5.69 -30.38
N ASP A 211 22.80 -6.36 -31.26
CA ASP A 211 22.70 -7.80 -31.50
C ASP A 211 23.45 -8.67 -30.47
N SER A 212 24.32 -8.07 -29.66
CA SER A 212 25.01 -8.78 -28.58
C SER A 212 25.24 -7.88 -27.37
N LYS A 213 25.39 -8.51 -26.19
CA LYS A 213 25.68 -7.82 -24.93
C LYS A 213 26.91 -6.90 -24.97
N ASP A 214 27.88 -7.22 -25.84
CA ASP A 214 29.16 -6.51 -25.96
C ASP A 214 29.14 -5.50 -27.14
N ARG A 215 28.02 -5.37 -27.86
CA ARG A 215 27.86 -4.48 -29.02
C ARG A 215 26.46 -3.87 -29.05
N LEU A 216 26.31 -2.76 -28.35
CA LEU A 216 25.12 -1.90 -28.38
C LEU A 216 25.39 -0.71 -29.32
N ASP A 217 25.22 -0.93 -30.62
CA ASP A 217 25.57 0.02 -31.69
C ASP A 217 24.48 1.07 -31.97
N PHE A 218 23.25 0.83 -31.53
CA PHE A 218 22.22 1.85 -31.48
C PHE A 218 22.28 2.61 -30.16
N GLU A 219 22.35 3.94 -30.23
CA GLU A 219 22.28 4.82 -29.07
C GLU A 219 21.38 6.04 -29.37
N ALA A 220 20.45 6.33 -28.46
CA ALA A 220 19.58 7.49 -28.58
C ALA A 220 19.25 8.09 -27.22
N ARG A 221 19.19 9.42 -27.15
CA ARG A 221 18.63 10.12 -25.98
C ARG A 221 17.11 10.17 -26.10
N ALA A 222 16.42 9.81 -25.03
CA ALA A 222 14.98 9.85 -24.93
C ALA A 222 14.57 10.59 -23.64
N ARG A 223 13.38 11.19 -23.66
CA ARG A 223 12.81 11.97 -22.54
C ARG A 223 11.30 11.76 -22.52
N GLU A 224 10.62 12.46 -21.62
CA GLU A 224 9.15 12.56 -21.61
C GLU A 224 8.54 12.60 -23.03
N ASP A 225 7.45 11.85 -23.21
CA ASP A 225 6.71 11.58 -24.46
C ASP A 225 7.42 10.70 -25.50
N TYR A 226 8.65 10.24 -25.25
CA TYR A 226 9.34 9.33 -26.16
C TYR A 226 8.90 7.88 -25.91
N ALA A 227 8.70 7.16 -27.01
CA ALA A 227 8.52 5.72 -27.02
C ALA A 227 9.77 5.02 -27.57
N VAL A 228 10.05 3.85 -27.03
CA VAL A 228 11.18 2.99 -27.37
C VAL A 228 10.62 1.63 -27.74
N MET A 229 10.81 1.22 -28.99
CA MET A 229 10.44 -0.10 -29.47
C MET A 229 11.69 -0.98 -29.46
N VAL A 230 11.68 -2.03 -28.65
CA VAL A 230 12.75 -3.02 -28.53
C VAL A 230 12.29 -4.29 -29.27
N PRO A 231 12.90 -4.62 -30.41
CA PRO A 231 12.60 -5.86 -31.12
C PRO A 231 13.05 -7.10 -30.34
N ALA A 232 12.29 -8.19 -30.48
CA ALA A 232 12.68 -9.49 -29.96
C ALA A 232 14.11 -9.87 -30.39
N GLY A 233 14.88 -10.40 -29.43
CA GLY A 233 16.27 -10.82 -29.60
C GLY A 233 17.31 -9.70 -29.49
N LYS A 234 16.92 -8.43 -29.34
CA LYS A 234 17.85 -7.33 -29.13
C LYS A 234 18.27 -7.20 -27.67
N TRP A 235 19.57 -7.12 -27.45
CA TRP A 235 20.12 -6.66 -26.19
C TRP A 235 19.82 -5.19 -26.03
N HIS A 236 19.36 -4.77 -24.87
CA HIS A 236 18.97 -3.37 -24.65
C HIS A 236 19.15 -2.95 -23.18
N ASN A 237 19.34 -1.66 -22.98
CA ASN A 237 19.32 -1.02 -21.67
C ASN A 237 18.85 0.44 -21.80
N ILE A 238 18.31 1.00 -20.72
CA ILE A 238 18.06 2.43 -20.60
C ILE A 238 18.69 2.91 -19.29
N THR A 239 19.61 3.86 -19.40
CA THR A 239 20.28 4.49 -18.25
C THR A 239 19.66 5.85 -17.99
N ASN A 240 19.26 6.14 -16.75
CA ASN A 240 18.82 7.47 -16.36
C ASN A 240 20.02 8.43 -16.37
N THR A 241 19.98 9.40 -17.27
CA THR A 241 21.03 10.43 -17.45
C THR A 241 20.60 11.82 -16.98
N GLY A 242 19.39 11.93 -16.44
CA GLY A 242 18.82 13.17 -15.91
C GLY A 242 19.27 13.47 -14.47
N ASN A 243 18.53 14.34 -13.82
CA ASN A 243 18.74 14.81 -12.45
C ASN A 243 17.54 14.47 -11.52
N GLU A 244 16.57 13.73 -12.03
CA GLU A 244 15.39 13.25 -11.32
C GLU A 244 15.12 11.78 -11.69
N PRO A 245 14.26 11.05 -10.94
CA PRO A 245 13.90 9.68 -11.30
C PRO A 245 13.33 9.58 -12.72
N LEU A 246 13.76 8.58 -13.47
CA LEU A 246 13.19 8.27 -14.78
C LEU A 246 11.96 7.39 -14.57
N LYS A 247 10.78 7.92 -14.88
CA LYS A 247 9.50 7.22 -14.74
C LYS A 247 9.09 6.66 -16.10
N ILE A 248 8.93 5.34 -16.17
CA ILE A 248 8.60 4.64 -17.40
C ILE A 248 7.50 3.62 -17.17
N TYR A 249 6.73 3.34 -18.20
CA TYR A 249 5.98 2.09 -18.27
C TYR A 249 6.45 1.25 -19.45
N THR A 250 6.28 -0.05 -19.29
CA THR A 250 6.71 -1.05 -20.24
C THR A 250 5.56 -1.97 -20.57
N ILE A 251 5.40 -2.28 -21.85
CA ILE A 251 4.48 -3.29 -22.37
C ILE A 251 5.32 -4.44 -22.93
N TYR A 252 5.13 -5.63 -22.39
CA TYR A 252 5.71 -6.87 -22.90
C TYR A 252 4.62 -7.65 -23.65
N ALA A 253 4.92 -8.16 -24.84
CA ALA A 253 4.02 -9.04 -25.59
C ALA A 253 4.80 -10.24 -26.18
N PRO A 254 4.71 -11.45 -25.59
CA PRO A 254 3.87 -11.90 -24.46
C PRO A 254 4.35 -11.40 -23.07
N PRO A 255 3.61 -11.67 -21.97
CA PRO A 255 4.04 -11.35 -20.61
C PRO A 255 5.45 -11.87 -20.29
N HIS A 256 6.22 -11.10 -19.53
CA HIS A 256 7.61 -11.44 -19.23
C HIS A 256 7.86 -11.83 -17.77
N HIS A 257 7.31 -11.07 -16.82
CA HIS A 257 7.46 -11.31 -15.39
C HIS A 257 6.26 -12.10 -14.83
N PRO A 258 6.40 -12.78 -13.68
CA PRO A 258 5.27 -13.40 -12.99
C PRO A 258 4.10 -12.43 -12.77
N HIS A 259 2.87 -12.95 -12.81
CA HIS A 259 1.69 -12.16 -12.47
C HIS A 259 1.83 -11.58 -11.06
N GLY A 260 1.56 -10.28 -10.93
CA GLY A 260 1.61 -9.59 -9.65
C GLY A 260 3.00 -9.16 -9.17
N THR A 261 4.03 -9.22 -10.01
CA THR A 261 5.39 -8.80 -9.65
C THR A 261 5.44 -7.39 -9.07
N VAL A 262 6.08 -7.24 -7.90
CA VAL A 262 6.51 -5.97 -7.31
C VAL A 262 7.96 -6.13 -6.85
N HIS A 263 8.85 -5.33 -7.42
CA HIS A 263 10.24 -5.19 -7.01
C HIS A 263 10.45 -3.78 -6.47
N LEU A 264 10.61 -3.65 -5.15
CA LEU A 264 10.86 -2.34 -4.53
C LEU A 264 12.20 -1.73 -4.97
N THR A 265 13.21 -2.57 -5.17
CA THR A 265 14.57 -2.13 -5.52
C THR A 265 15.12 -2.94 -6.70
N LYS A 266 16.12 -2.37 -7.40
CA LYS A 266 16.86 -3.07 -8.46
C LYS A 266 17.52 -4.36 -7.94
N ALA A 267 18.02 -4.35 -6.71
CA ALA A 267 18.63 -5.52 -6.10
C ALA A 267 17.61 -6.65 -5.89
N ALA A 268 16.38 -6.32 -5.46
CA ALA A 268 15.30 -7.30 -5.33
C ALA A 268 14.91 -7.91 -6.69
N ALA A 269 14.85 -7.09 -7.74
CA ALA A 269 14.59 -7.57 -9.10
C ALA A 269 15.66 -8.56 -9.58
N LYS A 270 16.94 -8.19 -9.44
CA LYS A 270 18.07 -9.06 -9.82
C LYS A 270 18.10 -10.38 -9.05
N ALA A 271 17.70 -10.36 -7.77
CA ALA A 271 17.63 -11.57 -6.95
C ALA A 271 16.49 -12.53 -7.37
N ALA A 272 15.42 -12.00 -7.98
CA ALA A 272 14.29 -12.80 -8.45
C ALA A 272 14.51 -13.41 -9.85
N GLU A 273 15.42 -12.84 -10.64
CA GLU A 273 15.67 -13.19 -12.04
C GLU A 273 16.98 -13.99 -12.26
N GLY A 274 17.77 -14.19 -11.22
CA GLY A 274 19.02 -14.96 -11.22
C GLY A 274 18.85 -16.39 -10.72
#